data_AF-A0A0S2S8J4-F1
#
_entry.id   AF-A0A0S2S8J4-F1
#
_cell.length_a   1.000
_cell.length_b   1.000
_cell.length_c   1.000
_cell.angle_alpha   90.00
_cell.angle_beta   90.00
_cell.angle_gamma   90.00
#
_symmetry.space_group_name_H-M   'P 1'
#
loop_
_entity.id
_entity.type
_entity.pdbx_description
1 polymer ?
#
loop_
_entity_poly.entity_id
_entity_poly.type
_entity_poly.pdbx_seq_one_letter_code
_entity_poly.pdbx_strand_id
1 'polypeptide(L)'
;METLRLSYDPLALVRIVLQRHVEETIEGKFYKAKQFACYDYLSNLSDEALEELLIEYMKRHNLEVITLADWRRDGKLIFDIIFEKPEYQQLEINFKKQGFGATGLGVFDVKSNIFYDCEFVRHWSTIQHIVKEAYPQYRGALQKMYMNENLMEFEGISRDELERFITTNFELCGGSKQIQEYL
;
A
#
# COMPACT_ATOMS: atom_id res chain seq x y z
N MET A 1 -47.85 -17.71 19.05
CA MET A 1 -46.38 -17.58 18.97
C MET A 1 -46.11 -16.66 17.80
N GLU A 2 -45.76 -15.39 18.05
CA GLU A 2 -45.48 -14.44 16.98
C GLU A 2 -44.18 -14.84 16.29
N THR A 3 -44.27 -15.15 15.01
CA THR A 3 -43.10 -15.43 14.18
C THR A 3 -42.42 -14.10 13.87
N LEU A 4 -41.36 -13.78 14.60
CA LEU A 4 -40.46 -12.66 14.30
C LEU A 4 -39.92 -12.84 12.87
N ARG A 5 -40.43 -12.04 11.93
CA ARG A 5 -39.88 -11.97 10.57
C ARG A 5 -38.78 -10.92 10.57
N LEU A 6 -37.54 -11.38 10.72
CA LEU A 6 -36.37 -10.54 10.57
C LEU A 6 -36.09 -10.40 9.07
N SER A 7 -36.38 -9.22 8.51
CA SER A 7 -35.87 -8.84 7.19
C SER A 7 -34.54 -8.12 7.39
N TYR A 8 -33.45 -8.69 6.88
CA TYR A 8 -32.15 -8.05 6.89
C TYR A 8 -31.86 -7.45 5.52
N ASP A 9 -31.26 -6.27 5.51
CA ASP A 9 -30.66 -5.71 4.31
C ASP A 9 -29.41 -6.55 3.93
N PRO A 10 -29.37 -7.19 2.75
CA PRO A 10 -28.24 -7.99 2.31
C PRO A 10 -26.91 -7.22 2.31
N LEU A 11 -26.92 -5.93 1.95
CA LEU A 11 -25.69 -5.12 1.93
C LEU A 11 -25.17 -4.89 3.35
N ALA A 12 -26.06 -4.65 4.31
CA ALA A 12 -25.69 -4.54 5.72
C ALA A 12 -25.03 -5.84 6.24
N LEU A 13 -25.55 -7.02 5.85
CA LEU A 13 -24.93 -8.31 6.23
C LEU A 13 -23.54 -8.46 5.64
N VAL A 14 -23.34 -8.07 4.38
CA VAL A 14 -22.01 -8.09 3.74
C VAL A 14 -21.05 -7.15 4.48
N ARG A 15 -21.48 -5.93 4.81
CA ARG A 15 -20.65 -4.98 5.58
C ARG A 15 -20.21 -5.56 6.92
N ILE A 16 -21.11 -6.24 7.64
CA ILE A 16 -20.77 -6.94 8.89
C ILE A 16 -19.72 -8.02 8.65
N VAL A 17 -19.87 -8.83 7.59
CA VAL A 17 -18.89 -9.86 7.23
C VAL A 17 -17.52 -9.27 6.93
N LEU A 18 -17.47 -8.18 6.16
CA LEU A 18 -16.22 -7.49 5.84
C LEU A 18 -15.58 -6.88 7.08
N GLN A 19 -16.35 -6.21 7.94
CA GLN A 19 -15.84 -5.65 9.19
C GLN A 19 -15.27 -6.76 10.08
N ARG A 20 -16.01 -7.86 10.27
CA ARG A 20 -15.54 -9.01 11.04
C ARG A 20 -14.29 -9.65 10.46
N HIS A 21 -14.14 -9.66 9.13
CA HIS A 21 -12.90 -10.12 8.50
C HIS A 21 -11.71 -9.26 8.94
N VAL A 22 -11.85 -7.94 8.95
CA VAL A 22 -10.79 -7.02 9.43
C VAL A 22 -10.46 -7.30 10.89
N GLU A 23 -11.47 -7.33 11.76
CA GLU A 23 -11.32 -7.55 13.21
C GLU A 23 -10.65 -8.90 13.52
N GLU A 24 -11.07 -9.97 12.86
CA GLU A 24 -10.61 -11.32 13.20
C GLU A 24 -9.30 -11.71 12.49
N THR A 25 -8.98 -11.11 11.35
CA THR A 25 -7.86 -11.58 10.52
C THR A 25 -6.77 -10.55 10.27
N ILE A 26 -7.07 -9.25 10.37
CA ILE A 26 -6.14 -8.18 10.06
C ILE A 26 -5.68 -7.47 11.33
N GLU A 27 -6.63 -7.07 12.18
CA GLU A 27 -6.36 -6.30 13.39
C GLU A 27 -5.42 -7.03 14.34
N GLY A 28 -4.37 -6.32 14.77
CA GLY A 28 -3.32 -6.84 15.64
C GLY A 28 -2.42 -7.92 15.02
N LYS A 29 -2.71 -8.37 13.79
CA LYS A 29 -1.96 -9.41 13.06
C LYS A 29 -1.08 -8.85 11.96
N PHE A 30 -1.42 -7.66 11.45
CA PHE A 30 -0.67 -6.92 10.44
C PHE A 30 -0.24 -5.54 10.97
N TYR A 31 0.59 -4.84 10.20
CA TYR A 31 0.98 -3.46 10.53
C TYR A 31 -0.23 -2.51 10.48
N LYS A 32 -0.16 -1.46 11.31
CA LYS A 32 -1.29 -0.55 11.56
C LYS A 32 -1.82 0.12 10.28
N ALA A 33 -0.96 0.41 9.31
CA ALA A 33 -1.40 1.03 8.06
C ALA A 33 -2.41 0.16 7.31
N LYS A 34 -2.22 -1.17 7.27
CA LYS A 34 -3.17 -2.09 6.64
C LYS A 34 -4.49 -2.13 7.39
N GLN A 35 -4.45 -2.20 8.72
CA GLN A 35 -5.66 -2.16 9.56
C GLN A 35 -6.45 -0.87 9.33
N PHE A 36 -5.81 0.29 9.42
CA PHE A 36 -6.47 1.58 9.24
C PHE A 36 -6.98 1.78 7.82
N ALA A 37 -6.23 1.37 6.80
CA ALA A 37 -6.70 1.42 5.42
C ALA A 37 -7.96 0.56 5.21
N CYS A 38 -8.05 -0.62 5.82
CA CYS A 38 -9.25 -1.45 5.74
C CYS A 38 -10.47 -0.75 6.37
N TYR A 39 -10.33 -0.22 7.57
CA TYR A 39 -11.44 0.48 8.24
C TYR A 39 -11.85 1.76 7.51
N ASP A 40 -10.88 2.55 7.06
CA ASP A 40 -11.15 3.78 6.32
C ASP A 40 -11.84 3.48 4.97
N TYR A 41 -11.37 2.47 4.24
CA TYR A 41 -12.01 2.00 3.01
C TYR A 41 -13.45 1.57 3.24
N LEU A 42 -13.71 0.70 4.22
CA LEU A 42 -15.06 0.21 4.53
C LEU A 42 -16.00 1.34 4.99
N SER A 43 -15.49 2.32 5.74
CA SER A 43 -16.28 3.45 6.23
C SER A 43 -16.74 4.40 5.12
N ASN A 44 -15.96 4.47 4.03
CA ASN A 44 -16.23 5.33 2.87
C ASN A 44 -16.86 4.57 1.69
N LEU A 45 -17.04 3.25 1.80
CA LEU A 45 -17.61 2.42 0.74
C LEU A 45 -19.11 2.69 0.62
N SER A 46 -19.56 3.30 -0.47
CA SER A 46 -21.00 3.50 -0.74
C SER A 46 -21.71 2.19 -1.07
N ASP A 47 -23.04 2.19 -1.05
CA ASP A 47 -23.82 0.99 -1.39
C ASP A 47 -23.63 0.61 -2.86
N GLU A 48 -23.58 1.58 -3.77
CA GLU A 48 -23.32 1.34 -5.20
C GLU A 48 -21.93 0.73 -5.43
N ALA A 49 -20.90 1.26 -4.75
CA ALA A 49 -19.55 0.72 -4.85
C ALA A 49 -19.44 -0.69 -4.24
N LEU A 50 -20.20 -0.96 -3.18
CA LEU A 50 -20.30 -2.30 -2.59
C LEU A 50 -20.99 -3.27 -3.56
N GLU A 51 -22.08 -2.87 -4.22
CA GLU A 51 -22.74 -3.70 -5.23
C GLU A 51 -21.80 -4.02 -6.40
N GLU A 52 -21.06 -3.03 -6.91
CA GLU A 52 -20.06 -3.24 -7.96
C GLU A 52 -18.96 -4.23 -7.53
N LEU A 53 -18.48 -4.10 -6.30
CA LEU A 53 -17.51 -5.03 -5.70
C LEU A 53 -18.07 -6.45 -5.62
N LEU A 54 -19.34 -6.62 -5.24
CA LEU A 54 -19.99 -7.92 -5.15
C LEU A 54 -20.25 -8.54 -6.52
N ILE A 55 -20.56 -7.73 -7.53
CA ILE A 55 -20.68 -8.19 -8.93
C ILE A 55 -19.33 -8.72 -9.42
N GLU A 56 -18.23 -8.01 -9.14
CA GLU A 56 -16.88 -8.46 -9.49
C GLU A 56 -16.52 -9.76 -8.76
N TYR A 57 -16.83 -9.85 -7.47
CA TYR A 57 -16.67 -11.07 -6.67
C TYR A 57 -17.42 -12.26 -7.29
N MET A 58 -18.70 -12.09 -7.64
CA MET A 58 -19.49 -13.14 -8.27
C MET A 58 -18.90 -13.59 -9.60
N LYS A 59 -18.43 -12.65 -10.44
CA LYS A 59 -17.79 -12.95 -11.73
C LYS A 59 -16.50 -13.74 -11.55
N ARG A 60 -15.59 -13.29 -10.68
CA ARG A 60 -14.28 -13.93 -10.46
C ARG A 60 -14.38 -15.34 -9.90
N HIS A 61 -15.43 -15.60 -9.11
CA HIS A 61 -15.64 -16.90 -8.46
C HIS A 61 -16.76 -17.73 -9.09
N ASN A 62 -17.30 -17.30 -10.23
CA ASN A 62 -18.36 -17.97 -10.98
C ASN A 62 -19.57 -18.35 -10.09
N LEU A 63 -20.07 -17.36 -9.33
CA LEU A 63 -21.18 -17.51 -8.39
C LEU A 63 -22.48 -16.98 -9.00
N GLU A 64 -23.56 -17.74 -8.85
CA GLU A 64 -24.91 -17.28 -9.20
C GLU A 64 -25.57 -16.48 -8.07
N VAL A 65 -25.21 -16.77 -6.81
CA VAL A 65 -25.76 -16.11 -5.62
C VAL A 65 -24.72 -16.07 -4.49
N ILE A 66 -24.73 -14.98 -3.72
CA ILE A 66 -23.94 -14.83 -2.50
C ILE A 66 -24.79 -15.28 -1.31
N THR A 67 -24.32 -16.29 -0.57
CA THR A 67 -25.05 -16.86 0.58
C THR A 67 -24.41 -16.56 1.93
N LEU A 68 -23.12 -16.16 1.96
CA LEU A 68 -22.34 -15.95 3.18
C LEU A 68 -22.27 -17.18 4.10
N ALA A 69 -22.48 -18.39 3.55
CA ALA A 69 -22.46 -19.65 4.31
C ALA A 69 -21.09 -19.94 4.93
N ASP A 70 -20.01 -19.60 4.22
CA ASP A 70 -18.65 -19.55 4.73
C ASP A 70 -18.16 -18.09 4.69
N TRP A 71 -18.73 -17.28 5.57
CA TRP A 71 -18.44 -15.84 5.63
C TRP A 71 -16.93 -15.54 5.78
N ARG A 72 -16.15 -16.44 6.40
CA ARG A 72 -14.70 -16.25 6.58
C ARG A 72 -14.00 -16.30 5.22
N ARG A 73 -14.35 -17.30 4.41
CA ARG A 73 -13.83 -17.45 3.05
C ARG A 73 -14.34 -16.32 2.16
N ASP A 74 -15.63 -16.03 2.18
CA ASP A 74 -16.24 -14.98 1.36
C ASP A 74 -15.61 -13.62 1.68
N GLY A 75 -15.50 -13.26 2.96
CA GLY A 75 -14.85 -12.02 3.39
C GLY A 75 -13.40 -11.91 2.93
N LYS A 76 -12.63 -13.01 3.01
CA LYS A 76 -11.25 -13.04 2.50
C LYS A 76 -11.20 -12.78 1.00
N LEU A 77 -12.02 -13.48 0.21
CA LEU A 77 -12.00 -13.36 -1.25
C LEU A 77 -12.44 -11.97 -1.72
N ILE A 78 -13.42 -11.37 -1.05
CA ILE A 78 -13.81 -9.97 -1.32
C ILE A 78 -12.65 -9.02 -0.99
N PHE A 79 -11.95 -9.23 0.13
CA PHE A 79 -10.78 -8.42 0.47
C PHE A 79 -9.60 -8.62 -0.49
N ASP A 80 -9.41 -9.82 -1.03
CA ASP A 80 -8.41 -10.07 -2.09
C ASP A 80 -8.68 -9.14 -3.29
N ILE A 81 -9.95 -8.88 -3.64
CA ILE A 81 -10.32 -7.89 -4.68
C ILE A 81 -10.10 -6.45 -4.20
N ILE A 82 -10.48 -6.12 -2.95
CA ILE A 82 -10.25 -4.77 -2.39
C ILE A 82 -8.76 -4.40 -2.41
N PHE A 83 -7.86 -5.33 -2.09
CA PHE A 83 -6.43 -5.07 -2.05
C PHE A 83 -5.81 -4.79 -3.42
N GLU A 84 -6.47 -5.19 -4.51
CA GLU A 84 -6.06 -4.86 -5.87
C GLU A 84 -6.50 -3.46 -6.31
N LYS A 85 -7.46 -2.85 -5.61
CA LYS A 85 -8.03 -1.56 -6.00
C LYS A 85 -7.03 -0.41 -5.74
N PRO A 86 -6.79 0.48 -6.73
CA PRO A 86 -5.88 1.62 -6.56
C PRO A 86 -6.25 2.53 -5.39
N GLU A 87 -7.54 2.75 -5.17
CA GLU A 87 -8.05 3.58 -4.08
C GLU A 87 -7.67 3.01 -2.70
N TYR A 88 -7.72 1.69 -2.52
CA TYR A 88 -7.29 1.03 -1.28
C TYR A 88 -5.76 1.11 -1.13
N GLN A 89 -5.01 0.81 -2.19
CA GLN A 89 -3.55 0.83 -2.16
C GLN A 89 -3.03 2.21 -1.76
N GLN A 90 -3.67 3.27 -2.25
CA GLN A 90 -3.33 4.64 -1.88
C GLN A 90 -3.61 4.94 -0.41
N LEU A 91 -4.73 4.48 0.15
CA LEU A 91 -5.02 4.62 1.58
C LEU A 91 -3.92 3.96 2.42
N GLU A 92 -3.53 2.75 2.06
CA GLU A 92 -2.47 2.03 2.77
C GLU A 92 -1.13 2.77 2.71
N ILE A 93 -0.73 3.26 1.53
CA ILE A 93 0.48 4.08 1.35
C ILE A 93 0.42 5.34 2.21
N ASN A 94 -0.72 6.03 2.25
CA ASN A 94 -0.88 7.26 3.04
C ASN A 94 -0.64 6.99 4.53
N PHE A 95 -1.21 5.91 5.07
CA PHE A 95 -0.95 5.53 6.46
C PHE A 95 0.49 5.06 6.68
N LYS A 96 1.12 4.37 5.72
CA LYS A 96 2.55 4.02 5.81
C LYS A 96 3.44 5.27 5.89
N LYS A 97 3.17 6.29 5.07
CA LYS A 97 3.87 7.59 5.11
C LYS A 97 3.73 8.31 6.46
N GLN A 98 2.62 8.09 7.18
CA GLN A 98 2.41 8.60 8.54
C GLN A 98 3.16 7.80 9.63
N GLY A 99 3.91 6.76 9.26
CA GLY A 99 4.68 5.94 10.20
C GLY A 99 3.91 4.73 10.74
N PHE A 100 2.77 4.37 10.15
CA PHE A 100 2.02 3.15 10.52
C PHE A 100 2.45 1.91 9.72
N GLY A 101 3.53 2.01 8.93
CA GLY A 101 4.15 0.88 8.24
C GLY A 101 4.73 -0.16 9.21
N ALA A 102 5.38 -1.19 8.66
CA ALA A 102 5.88 -2.31 9.45
C ALA A 102 6.98 -1.88 10.44
N THR A 103 7.82 -0.92 10.04
CA THR A 103 8.93 -0.40 10.85
C THR A 103 8.70 1.02 11.33
N GLY A 104 7.65 1.69 10.85
CA GLY A 104 7.44 3.13 10.99
C GLY A 104 8.38 4.01 10.16
N LEU A 105 9.25 3.41 9.34
CA LEU A 105 10.24 4.07 8.50
C LEU A 105 10.15 3.53 7.07
N GLY A 106 10.41 4.37 6.08
CA GLY A 106 10.48 3.89 4.70
C GLY A 106 10.90 4.92 3.69
N VAL A 107 11.00 4.47 2.45
CA VAL A 107 11.22 5.30 1.26
C VAL A 107 9.99 5.18 0.38
N PHE A 108 9.37 6.29 0.05
CA PHE A 108 8.30 6.35 -0.92
C PHE A 108 8.86 6.75 -2.28
N ASP A 109 8.68 5.89 -3.28
CA ASP A 109 8.96 6.18 -4.68
C ASP A 109 7.71 6.84 -5.29
N VAL A 110 7.80 8.15 -5.52
CA VAL A 110 6.72 8.99 -6.04
C VAL A 110 6.31 8.56 -7.44
N LYS A 111 7.26 8.14 -8.27
CA LYS A 111 7.01 7.83 -9.68
C LYS A 111 6.31 6.47 -9.85
N SER A 112 6.73 5.46 -9.08
CA SER A 112 6.09 4.15 -9.11
C SER A 112 4.89 4.03 -8.17
N ASN A 113 4.69 5.01 -7.28
CA ASN A 113 3.69 5.00 -6.21
C ASN A 113 3.84 3.76 -5.30
N ILE A 114 5.08 3.44 -4.92
CA ILE A 114 5.39 2.29 -4.05
C ILE A 114 6.09 2.77 -2.79
N PHE A 115 5.61 2.27 -1.65
CA PHE A 115 6.26 2.49 -0.36
C PHE A 115 7.11 1.27 0.02
N TYR A 116 8.40 1.51 0.27
CA TYR A 116 9.36 0.51 0.70
C TYR A 116 9.65 0.70 2.19
N ASP A 117 9.09 -0.19 3.02
CA ASP A 117 9.42 -0.24 4.45
C ASP A 117 10.92 -0.53 4.63
N CYS A 118 11.59 0.21 5.52
CA CYS A 118 13.01 0.00 5.82
C CYS A 118 13.32 0.11 7.31
N GLU A 119 14.45 -0.44 7.76
CA GLU A 119 14.90 -0.31 9.16
C GLU A 119 15.58 1.05 9.44
N PHE A 120 15.88 1.30 10.71
CA PHE A 120 16.64 2.47 11.14
C PHE A 120 17.96 2.60 10.37
N VAL A 121 18.27 3.82 9.90
CA VAL A 121 19.50 4.16 9.14
C VAL A 121 19.57 3.48 7.75
N ARG A 122 18.51 2.81 7.29
CA ARG A 122 18.51 2.11 5.98
C ARG A 122 17.88 2.88 4.82
N HIS A 123 17.48 4.14 4.99
CA HIS A 123 16.87 4.94 3.91
C HIS A 123 17.75 4.98 2.66
N TRP A 124 19.03 5.31 2.79
CA TRP A 124 19.94 5.40 1.65
C TRP A 124 20.17 4.07 0.95
N SER A 125 20.43 3.00 1.71
CA SER A 125 20.58 1.66 1.13
C SER A 125 19.30 1.19 0.42
N THR A 126 18.14 1.62 0.90
CA THR A 126 16.85 1.33 0.28
C THR A 126 16.71 2.09 -1.04
N ILE A 127 17.07 3.38 -1.09
CA ILE A 127 17.16 4.13 -2.36
C ILE A 127 18.09 3.44 -3.35
N GLN A 128 19.30 3.04 -2.91
CA GLN A 128 20.25 2.33 -3.78
C GLN A 128 19.66 1.03 -4.33
N HIS A 129 18.91 0.29 -3.51
CA HIS A 129 18.20 -0.92 -3.95
C HIS A 129 17.12 -0.59 -4.97
N ILE A 130 16.26 0.40 -4.71
CA ILE A 130 15.20 0.82 -5.63
C ILE A 130 15.79 1.27 -6.97
N VAL A 131 16.83 2.11 -6.95
CA VAL A 131 17.50 2.57 -8.17
C VAL A 131 18.10 1.41 -8.95
N LYS A 132 18.72 0.44 -8.27
CA LYS A 132 19.28 -0.74 -8.92
C LYS A 132 18.24 -1.57 -9.68
N GLU A 133 17.05 -1.75 -9.10
CA GLU A 133 16.02 -2.64 -9.65
C GLU A 133 15.06 -1.93 -10.60
N ALA A 134 14.59 -0.73 -10.25
CA ALA A 134 13.55 0.01 -10.99
C ALA A 134 14.11 1.09 -11.93
N TYR A 135 15.34 1.55 -11.71
CA TYR A 135 15.97 2.64 -12.46
C TYR A 135 17.40 2.31 -12.92
N PRO A 136 17.58 1.20 -13.68
CA PRO A 136 18.90 0.67 -14.00
C PRO A 136 19.80 1.67 -14.73
N GLN A 137 19.24 2.65 -15.45
CA GLN A 137 20.00 3.73 -16.10
C GLN A 137 20.76 4.62 -15.11
N TYR A 138 20.24 4.83 -13.90
CA TYR A 138 20.90 5.66 -12.87
C TYR A 138 21.84 4.87 -11.96
N ARG A 139 21.80 3.53 -12.02
CA ARG A 139 22.56 2.64 -11.13
C ARG A 139 24.07 2.89 -11.18
N GLY A 140 24.63 2.98 -12.38
CA GLY A 140 26.07 3.15 -12.59
C GLY A 140 26.55 4.49 -12.03
N ALA A 141 25.86 5.57 -12.40
CA ALA A 141 26.12 6.92 -11.91
C ALA A 141 25.99 6.99 -10.39
N LEU A 142 24.90 6.48 -9.81
CA LEU A 142 24.68 6.48 -8.35
C LEU A 142 25.82 5.80 -7.60
N GLN A 143 26.25 4.62 -8.04
CA GLN A 143 27.34 3.90 -7.37
C GLN A 143 28.68 4.65 -7.46
N LYS A 144 29.02 5.15 -8.66
CA LYS A 144 30.32 5.78 -8.91
C LYS A 144 30.45 7.17 -8.27
N MET A 145 29.40 7.97 -8.36
CA MET A 145 29.36 9.32 -7.79
C MET A 145 29.27 9.30 -6.26
N TYR A 146 28.63 8.28 -5.68
CA TYR A 146 28.64 8.08 -4.23
C TYR A 146 30.03 7.68 -3.69
N MET A 147 30.82 6.91 -4.46
CA MET A 147 32.18 6.53 -4.08
C MET A 147 33.23 7.63 -4.33
N ASN A 148 32.93 8.59 -5.21
CA ASN A 148 33.84 9.67 -5.57
C ASN A 148 33.07 10.98 -5.70
N GLU A 149 33.09 11.79 -4.64
CA GLU A 149 32.40 13.08 -4.53
C GLU A 149 32.82 14.07 -5.63
N ASN A 150 34.06 13.96 -6.15
CA ASN A 150 34.56 14.85 -7.21
C ASN A 150 34.13 14.42 -8.62
N LEU A 151 33.48 13.26 -8.77
CA LEU A 151 32.97 12.80 -10.06
C LEU A 151 31.66 13.53 -10.37
N MET A 152 31.69 14.42 -11.36
CA MET A 152 30.53 15.24 -11.76
C MET A 152 29.72 14.64 -12.92
N GLU A 153 30.25 13.65 -13.63
CA GLU A 153 29.57 12.97 -14.73
C GLU A 153 30.00 11.50 -14.81
N PHE A 154 29.07 10.60 -15.13
CA PHE A 154 29.34 9.20 -15.41
C PHE A 154 28.36 8.66 -16.46
N GLU A 155 28.88 8.10 -17.55
CA GLU A 155 28.08 7.53 -18.65
C GLU A 155 27.00 8.49 -19.19
N GLY A 156 27.32 9.78 -19.29
CA GLY A 156 26.43 10.82 -19.80
C GLY A 156 25.39 11.34 -18.80
N ILE A 157 25.40 10.84 -17.55
CA ILE A 157 24.56 11.35 -16.46
C ILE A 157 25.39 12.30 -15.61
N SER A 158 24.91 13.53 -15.43
CA SER A 158 25.56 14.52 -14.55
C SER A 158 25.15 14.31 -13.09
N ARG A 159 25.99 14.77 -12.15
CA ARG A 159 25.68 14.75 -10.71
C ARG A 159 24.39 15.51 -10.40
N ASP A 160 24.22 16.70 -10.97
CA ASP A 160 23.01 17.51 -10.80
C ASP A 160 21.75 16.78 -11.31
N GLU A 161 21.85 16.07 -12.43
CA GLU A 161 20.75 15.25 -12.95
C GLU A 161 20.41 14.11 -11.99
N LEU A 162 21.43 13.40 -11.49
CA LEU A 162 21.25 12.30 -10.55
C LEU A 162 20.65 12.78 -9.23
N GLU A 163 21.18 13.84 -8.63
CA GLU A 163 20.67 14.41 -7.38
C GLU A 163 19.23 14.90 -7.53
N ARG A 164 18.92 15.57 -8.66
CA ARG A 164 17.55 15.96 -8.99
C ARG A 164 16.64 14.75 -9.11
N PHE A 165 17.10 13.70 -9.78
CA PHE A 165 16.34 12.45 -9.89
C PHE A 165 16.05 11.86 -8.49
N ILE A 166 17.05 11.78 -7.60
CA ILE A 166 16.87 11.24 -6.24
C ILE A 166 15.90 12.11 -5.42
N THR A 167 16.14 13.41 -5.36
CA THR A 167 15.35 14.36 -4.55
C THR A 167 13.91 14.53 -5.04
N THR A 168 13.65 14.30 -6.34
CA THR A 168 12.31 14.41 -6.92
C THR A 168 11.51 13.12 -6.80
N ASN A 169 12.15 11.95 -6.91
CA ASN A 169 11.43 10.67 -6.95
C ASN A 169 11.33 9.98 -5.59
N PHE A 170 12.16 10.32 -4.61
CA PHE A 170 12.17 9.64 -3.32
C PHE A 170 11.83 10.57 -2.16
N GLU A 171 10.81 10.17 -1.39
CA GLU A 171 10.48 10.79 -0.11
C GLU A 171 10.90 9.88 1.04
N LEU A 172 11.63 10.42 2.01
CA LEU A 172 12.00 9.70 3.23
C LEU A 172 10.90 9.86 4.28
N CYS A 173 10.38 8.74 4.79
CA CYS A 173 9.32 8.73 5.79
C CYS A 173 9.84 8.21 7.14
N GLY A 174 9.44 8.90 8.22
CA GLY A 174 9.71 8.54 9.62
C GLY A 174 11.13 8.79 10.14
N GLY A 175 12.08 9.13 9.26
CA GLY A 175 13.46 9.46 9.65
C GLY A 175 13.65 10.94 10.02
N SER A 176 14.73 11.24 10.75
CA SER A 176 15.11 12.63 11.09
C SER A 176 16.02 13.29 10.06
N LYS A 177 16.71 12.48 9.24
CA LYS A 177 17.62 12.99 8.20
C LYS A 177 16.87 13.36 6.94
N GLN A 178 17.20 14.50 6.37
CA GLN A 178 16.72 14.91 5.05
C GLN A 178 17.48 14.17 3.95
N ILE A 179 16.86 14.02 2.78
CA ILE A 179 17.48 13.29 1.66
C ILE A 179 18.75 13.99 1.15
N GLN A 180 18.80 15.32 1.25
CA GLN A 180 19.94 16.16 0.88
C GLN A 180 21.18 15.90 1.74
N GLU A 181 21.02 15.34 2.94
CA GLU A 181 22.17 14.99 3.80
C GLU A 181 22.91 13.73 3.33
N TYR A 182 22.37 13.02 2.33
CA TYR A 182 22.98 11.81 1.76
C TYR A 182 23.65 12.03 0.40
N LEU A 183 23.44 13.20 -0.21
CA LEU A 183 23.92 13.59 -1.53
C LEU A 183 25.16 14.48 -1.39
#